data_AF-A0A3D5W847-F1
#
_entry.id   AF-A0A3D5W847-F1
#
_cell.length_a   1.000
_cell.length_b   1.000
_cell.length_c   1.000
_cell.angle_alpha   90.00
_cell.angle_beta   90.00
_cell.angle_gamma   90.00
#
_symmetry.space_group_name_H-M   'P 1'
#
loop_
_entity.id
_entity.type
_entity.pdbx_description
1 polymer ?
#
loop_
_entity_poly.entity_id
_entity_poly.type
_entity_poly.pdbx_seq_one_letter_code
_entity_poly.pdbx_strand_id
1 'polypeptide(L)'
;RVERLVIAVDKVRFVGEYVAVILADSPYIAQDAIELVDVDYDPLPAVSGIEEALKGDAPVLFDSLGDNMVFESHFETEGFEEQFDSADLVLEEEFRLGRVTGLPIEPRGCLAVIDEVADTYTLWTPTQIPHQVRTAIADHLQMPESSVRVVTPVVGGGFGTKCHVFPDELVAVALVRRYRRAVKWVQDRREQLLSDPHAR
;
A
#
# COMPACT_ATOMS: atom_id res chain seq x y z
N ARG A 1 3.86 -16.19 -5.21
CA ARG A 1 3.88 -15.03 -4.27
C ARG A 1 3.41 -13.81 -5.05
N VAL A 2 2.46 -13.07 -4.51
CA VAL A 2 2.06 -11.78 -5.10
C VAL A 2 3.22 -10.82 -4.91
N GLU A 3 3.77 -10.33 -6.01
CA GLU A 3 4.82 -9.31 -6.01
C GLU A 3 4.22 -8.00 -6.53
N ARG A 4 4.23 -6.98 -5.68
CA ARG A 4 3.83 -5.63 -6.02
C ARG A 4 5.05 -4.72 -5.88
N LEU A 5 5.48 -4.15 -7.00
CA LEU A 5 6.59 -3.23 -7.05
C LEU A 5 6.19 -1.88 -6.44
N VAL A 6 7.19 -1.14 -5.96
CA VAL A 6 7.02 0.19 -5.33
C VAL A 6 6.38 1.19 -6.29
N ILE A 7 6.78 1.13 -7.56
CA ILE A 7 6.18 1.85 -8.68
C ILE A 7 5.82 0.78 -9.71
N ALA A 8 4.66 0.91 -10.36
CA ALA A 8 4.20 -0.03 -11.37
C ALA A 8 5.24 -0.12 -12.50
N VAL A 9 5.57 -1.37 -12.85
CA VAL A 9 6.37 -1.71 -14.03
C VAL A 9 5.52 -2.65 -14.87
N ASP A 10 5.51 -2.40 -16.18
CA ASP A 10 4.76 -3.12 -17.23
C ASP A 10 3.22 -3.10 -17.13
N LYS A 11 2.64 -3.11 -15.92
CA LYS A 11 1.19 -3.23 -15.69
C LYS A 11 0.76 -2.45 -14.45
N VAL A 12 -0.23 -1.57 -14.62
CA VAL A 12 -0.99 -0.94 -13.52
C VAL A 12 -2.18 -1.83 -13.15
N ARG A 13 -2.39 -2.03 -11.85
CA ARG A 13 -3.35 -3.00 -11.31
C ARG A 13 -4.59 -2.37 -10.69
N PHE A 14 -4.54 -1.08 -10.37
CA PHE A 14 -5.68 -0.35 -9.84
C PHE A 14 -5.52 1.16 -10.04
N VAL A 15 -6.63 1.89 -10.01
CA VAL A 15 -6.64 3.36 -10.09
C VAL A 15 -6.01 3.94 -8.82
N GLY A 16 -4.93 4.70 -8.98
CA GLY A 16 -4.16 5.26 -7.87
C GLY A 16 -2.81 4.57 -7.63
N GLU A 17 -2.48 3.51 -8.38
CA GLU A 17 -1.14 2.93 -8.34
C GLU A 17 -0.10 3.90 -8.94
N TYR A 18 1.07 3.97 -8.32
CA TYR A 18 2.10 4.92 -8.73
C TYR A 18 2.79 4.45 -10.01
N VAL A 19 2.97 5.35 -10.97
CA VAL A 19 3.64 5.06 -12.26
C VAL A 19 4.89 5.91 -12.48
N ALA A 20 4.99 7.05 -11.81
CA ALA A 20 6.11 7.97 -11.89
C ALA A 20 6.24 8.77 -10.59
N VAL A 21 7.40 9.40 -10.39
CA VAL A 21 7.67 10.27 -9.25
C VAL A 21 8.33 11.55 -9.75
N ILE A 22 7.83 12.70 -9.30
CA ILE A 22 8.41 14.02 -9.58
C ILE A 22 9.11 14.53 -8.33
N LEU A 23 10.39 14.86 -8.47
CA LEU A 23 11.18 15.53 -7.44
C LEU A 23 11.46 16.97 -7.87
N ALA A 24 11.05 17.93 -7.05
CA ALA A 24 11.25 19.35 -7.31
C ALA A 24 11.57 20.11 -6.02
N ASP A 25 12.08 21.34 -6.15
CA ASP A 25 12.43 22.21 -5.02
C ASP A 25 11.20 22.78 -4.28
N SER A 26 9.99 22.59 -4.82
CA SER A 26 8.73 23.09 -4.27
C SER A 26 7.58 22.14 -4.59
N PRO A 27 6.62 21.93 -3.67
CA PRO A 27 5.43 21.12 -3.95
C PRO A 27 4.58 21.70 -5.08
N TYR A 28 4.57 23.03 -5.25
CA TYR A 28 3.85 23.68 -6.36
C TYR A 28 4.47 23.33 -7.72
N ILE A 29 5.81 23.35 -7.80
CA ILE A 29 6.53 22.97 -9.03
C ILE A 29 6.32 21.48 -9.31
N ALA A 30 6.34 20.63 -8.28
CA ALA A 30 6.07 19.20 -8.45
C ALA A 30 4.66 18.95 -9.01
N GLN A 31 3.66 19.70 -8.49
CA GLN A 31 2.28 19.61 -8.95
C GLN A 31 2.11 20.11 -10.38
N ASP A 32 2.77 21.21 -10.77
CA ASP A 32 2.71 21.70 -12.16
C ASP A 32 3.42 20.71 -13.11
N ALA A 33 4.56 20.17 -12.68
CA ALA A 33 5.35 19.24 -13.49
C ALA A 33 4.68 17.87 -13.68
N ILE A 34 3.80 17.44 -12.77
CA ILE A 34 3.07 16.16 -12.94
C ILE A 34 2.12 16.22 -14.15
N GLU A 35 1.59 17.40 -14.50
CA GLU A 35 0.72 17.58 -15.67
C GLU A 35 1.47 17.45 -17.00
N LEU A 36 2.81 17.54 -16.96
CA LEU A 36 3.67 17.36 -18.13
C LEU A 36 4.04 15.89 -18.38
N VAL A 37 3.68 15.00 -17.46
CA VAL A 37 3.93 13.56 -17.60
C VAL A 37 2.85 12.97 -18.49
N ASP A 38 3.26 12.47 -19.65
CA ASP A 38 2.39 11.68 -20.54
C ASP A 38 2.68 10.19 -20.33
N VAL A 39 1.63 9.40 -20.15
CA VAL A 39 1.72 7.95 -19.95
C VAL A 39 0.77 7.27 -20.92
N ASP A 40 1.34 6.51 -21.85
CA ASP A 40 0.59 5.72 -22.80
C ASP A 40 0.22 4.36 -22.18
N TYR A 41 -1.06 3.99 -22.29
CA TYR A 41 -1.61 2.76 -21.73
C TYR A 41 -2.30 1.95 -22.81
N ASP A 42 -2.12 0.63 -22.78
CA ASP A 42 -3.01 -0.33 -23.44
C ASP A 42 -4.05 -0.81 -22.42
N PRO A 43 -5.31 -0.35 -22.49
CA PRO A 43 -6.29 -0.65 -21.46
C PRO A 43 -6.67 -2.14 -21.43
N LEU A 44 -6.58 -2.74 -20.24
CA LEU A 44 -6.98 -4.13 -20.01
C LEU A 44 -8.38 -4.21 -19.37
N PRO A 45 -9.11 -5.32 -19.56
CA PRO A 45 -10.37 -5.56 -18.85
C PRO A 45 -10.14 -5.56 -17.34
N ALA A 46 -10.88 -4.70 -16.62
CA ALA A 46 -10.79 -4.59 -15.17
C ALA A 46 -11.83 -5.48 -14.48
N VAL A 47 -11.46 -6.03 -13.32
CA VAL A 47 -12.34 -6.82 -12.45
C VAL A 47 -12.65 -6.00 -11.20
N SER A 48 -13.93 -5.78 -10.90
CA SER A 48 -14.34 -4.84 -9.84
C SER A 48 -15.10 -5.50 -8.66
N GLY A 49 -15.55 -6.74 -8.84
CA GLY A 49 -16.26 -7.54 -7.84
C GLY A 49 -15.56 -8.85 -7.47
N ILE A 50 -15.96 -9.44 -6.35
CA ILE A 50 -15.42 -10.73 -5.88
C ILE A 50 -15.94 -11.85 -6.78
N GLU A 51 -17.24 -11.83 -7.08
CA GLU A 51 -17.91 -12.83 -7.91
C GLU A 51 -17.37 -12.83 -9.34
N GLU A 52 -17.00 -11.66 -9.87
CA GLU A 52 -16.35 -11.54 -11.17
C GLU A 52 -14.93 -12.09 -11.15
N ALA A 53 -14.16 -11.83 -10.08
CA ALA A 53 -12.79 -12.28 -9.94
C ALA A 53 -12.68 -13.81 -9.86
N LEU A 54 -13.68 -14.47 -9.27
CA LEU A 54 -13.71 -15.92 -9.09
C LEU A 54 -14.19 -16.71 -10.32
N LYS A 55 -14.63 -16.04 -11.39
CA LYS A 55 -15.00 -16.75 -12.63
C LYS A 55 -13.74 -17.31 -13.28
N GLY A 56 -13.85 -18.53 -13.83
CA GLY A 56 -12.73 -19.20 -14.48
C GLY A 56 -12.21 -18.50 -15.76
N ASP A 57 -12.98 -17.57 -16.32
CA ASP A 57 -12.60 -16.73 -17.47
C ASP A 57 -12.20 -15.30 -17.08
N ALA A 58 -12.11 -15.00 -15.78
CA ALA A 58 -11.70 -13.68 -15.30
C ALA A 58 -10.23 -13.40 -15.67
N PRO A 59 -9.90 -12.16 -16.10
CA PRO A 59 -8.51 -11.75 -16.23
C PRO A 59 -7.76 -11.96 -14.91
N VAL A 60 -6.62 -12.66 -14.98
CA VAL A 60 -5.77 -12.90 -13.82
C VAL A 60 -4.91 -11.66 -13.54
N LEU A 61 -5.02 -11.11 -12.33
CA LEU A 61 -4.32 -9.87 -11.98
C LEU A 61 -2.82 -10.08 -11.78
N PHE A 62 -2.45 -11.20 -11.17
CA PHE A 62 -1.07 -11.61 -10.93
C PHE A 62 -0.80 -12.92 -11.64
N ASP A 63 -0.10 -12.85 -12.76
CA ASP A 63 0.20 -14.01 -13.63
C ASP A 63 0.88 -15.16 -12.85
N SER A 64 1.58 -14.85 -11.76
CA SER A 64 2.25 -15.82 -10.88
C SER A 64 1.31 -16.65 -9.98
N LEU A 65 0.02 -16.31 -9.90
CA LEU A 65 -0.98 -17.06 -9.13
C LEU A 65 -1.74 -18.09 -9.97
N GLY A 66 -1.93 -17.83 -11.27
CA GLY A 66 -2.76 -18.65 -12.15
C GLY A 66 -4.27 -18.41 -12.02
N ASP A 67 -4.73 -17.84 -10.91
CA ASP A 67 -6.10 -17.38 -10.68
C ASP A 67 -6.13 -16.08 -9.83
N ASN A 68 -7.33 -15.62 -9.45
CA ASN A 68 -7.51 -14.45 -8.59
C ASN A 68 -7.74 -14.80 -7.10
N MET A 69 -7.61 -16.06 -6.69
CA MET A 69 -7.74 -16.48 -5.29
C MET A 69 -6.40 -16.34 -4.59
N VAL A 70 -6.21 -15.21 -3.90
CA VAL A 70 -4.93 -14.90 -3.24
C VAL A 70 -4.70 -15.75 -1.98
N PHE A 71 -5.77 -16.10 -1.27
CA PHE A 71 -5.72 -16.81 0.00
C PHE A 71 -7.08 -17.46 0.32
N GLU A 72 -7.05 -18.70 0.78
CA GLU A 72 -8.21 -19.44 1.28
C GLU A 72 -7.86 -20.10 2.63
N SER A 73 -8.80 -20.09 3.57
CA SER A 73 -8.65 -20.73 4.88
C SER A 73 -9.99 -21.33 5.30
N HIS A 74 -9.94 -22.55 5.83
CA HIS A 74 -11.10 -23.25 6.37
C HIS A 74 -10.97 -23.36 7.89
N PHE A 75 -12.08 -23.16 8.60
CA PHE A 75 -12.17 -23.37 10.03
C PHE A 75 -13.19 -24.49 10.28
N GLU A 76 -12.76 -25.55 10.95
CA GLU A 76 -13.60 -26.69 11.27
C GLU A 76 -13.83 -26.75 12.79
N THR A 77 -15.06 -27.05 13.18
CA THR A 77 -15.43 -27.29 14.58
C THR A 77 -15.94 -28.73 14.68
N GLU A 78 -15.30 -29.52 15.54
CA GLU A 78 -15.68 -30.92 15.77
C GLU A 78 -17.14 -31.02 16.23
N GLY A 79 -17.92 -31.90 15.61
CA GLY A 79 -19.34 -32.12 15.93
C GLY A 79 -20.30 -31.04 15.40
N PHE A 80 -19.83 -30.08 14.60
CA PHE A 80 -20.70 -29.03 14.03
C PHE A 80 -21.85 -29.60 13.21
N GLU A 81 -21.59 -30.52 12.27
CA GLU A 81 -22.61 -31.08 11.38
C GLU A 81 -23.74 -31.78 12.14
N GLU A 82 -23.42 -32.61 13.14
CA GLU A 82 -24.41 -33.30 13.96
C GLU A 82 -25.29 -32.32 14.76
N GLN A 83 -24.70 -31.26 15.31
CA GLN A 83 -25.45 -30.23 16.03
C GLN A 83 -26.30 -29.37 15.10
N PHE A 84 -25.80 -29.07 13.90
CA PHE A 84 -26.53 -28.30 12.90
C PHE A 84 -27.75 -29.08 12.37
N ASP A 85 -27.59 -30.37 12.07
CA ASP A 85 -28.66 -31.23 11.55
C ASP A 85 -29.75 -31.53 12.59
N SER A 86 -29.43 -31.47 13.88
CA SER A 86 -30.38 -31.71 14.98
C SER A 86 -31.02 -30.44 15.54
N ALA A 87 -30.70 -29.27 15.00
CA ALA A 87 -31.22 -28.00 15.47
C ALA A 87 -32.74 -27.86 15.23
N ASP A 88 -33.47 -27.35 16.23
CA ASP A 88 -34.91 -27.09 16.11
C ASP A 88 -35.23 -25.96 15.10
N LEU A 89 -34.27 -25.05 14.86
CA LEU A 89 -34.39 -23.93 13.93
C LEU A 89 -33.01 -23.56 13.34
N VAL A 90 -32.95 -23.46 12.02
CA VAL A 90 -31.79 -22.95 11.27
C VAL A 90 -32.21 -21.66 10.56
N LEU A 91 -31.39 -20.62 10.68
CA LEU A 91 -31.56 -19.34 9.99
C LEU A 91 -30.37 -19.11 9.06
N GLU A 92 -30.66 -18.64 7.85
CA GLU A 92 -29.66 -18.31 6.84
C GLU A 92 -29.92 -16.90 6.34
N GLU A 93 -28.87 -16.07 6.32
CA GLU A 93 -28.92 -14.68 5.86
C GLU A 93 -27.61 -14.33 5.14
N GLU A 94 -27.72 -13.57 4.04
CA GLU A 94 -26.57 -13.08 3.28
C GLU A 94 -26.30 -11.61 3.62
N PHE A 95 -25.09 -11.32 4.11
CA PHE A 95 -24.65 -9.96 4.44
C PHE A 95 -23.63 -9.46 3.43
N ARG A 96 -23.78 -8.19 3.01
CA ARG A 96 -22.82 -7.50 2.13
C ARG A 96 -22.32 -6.23 2.79
N LEU A 97 -21.01 -6.10 2.91
CA LEU A 97 -20.34 -4.90 3.42
C LEU A 97 -19.64 -4.14 2.28
N GLY A 98 -19.86 -2.84 2.24
CA GLY A 98 -19.17 -1.94 1.30
C GLY A 98 -17.71 -1.73 1.69
N ARG A 99 -16.89 -1.23 0.74
CA ARG A 99 -15.53 -0.80 1.07
C ARG A 99 -15.56 0.39 2.02
N VAL A 100 -14.72 0.35 3.05
CA VAL A 100 -14.49 1.46 3.98
C VAL A 100 -13.00 1.68 4.17
N THR A 101 -12.59 2.89 4.56
CA THR A 101 -11.20 3.20 4.92
C THR A 101 -11.16 3.99 6.22
N GLY A 102 -10.05 3.92 6.96
CA GLY A 102 -9.92 4.54 8.28
C GLY A 102 -9.98 6.08 8.25
N LEU A 103 -9.69 6.69 7.09
CA LEU A 103 -9.82 8.13 6.83
C LEU A 103 -9.34 9.06 7.99
N PRO A 104 -8.12 8.87 8.54
CA PRO A 104 -7.60 9.74 9.59
C PRO A 104 -7.55 11.21 9.11
N ILE A 105 -7.78 12.16 10.02
CA ILE A 105 -7.80 13.59 9.69
C ILE A 105 -6.43 14.04 9.15
N GLU A 106 -5.34 13.49 9.69
CA GLU A 106 -4.00 13.65 9.13
C GLU A 106 -3.74 12.62 8.01
N PRO A 107 -3.52 13.05 6.75
CA PRO A 107 -3.08 12.17 5.66
C PRO A 107 -1.70 11.54 5.93
N ARG A 108 -1.24 10.68 5.02
CA ARG A 108 0.13 10.15 5.09
C ARG A 108 1.14 11.23 4.67
N GLY A 109 2.40 11.02 5.03
CA GLY A 109 3.49 11.90 4.64
C GLY A 109 4.81 11.39 5.21
N CYS A 110 5.92 11.81 4.64
CA CYS A 110 7.23 11.47 5.16
C CYS A 110 8.26 12.57 4.88
N LEU A 111 9.31 12.57 5.70
CA LEU A 111 10.51 13.37 5.50
C LEU A 111 11.71 12.43 5.63
N ALA A 112 12.50 12.31 4.58
CA ALA A 112 13.74 11.56 4.58
C ALA A 112 14.94 12.52 4.53
N VAL A 113 15.96 12.26 5.34
CA VAL A 113 17.20 13.04 5.43
C VAL A 113 18.39 12.08 5.53
N ILE A 114 19.54 12.51 5.01
CA ILE A 114 20.82 11.82 5.15
C ILE A 114 21.75 12.61 6.08
N ASP A 115 22.43 11.90 6.99
CA ASP A 115 23.67 12.37 7.60
C ASP A 115 24.82 11.96 6.69
N GLU A 116 25.41 12.91 5.97
CA GLU A 116 26.47 12.63 4.99
C GLU A 116 27.78 12.16 5.64
N VAL A 117 28.03 12.50 6.91
CA VAL A 117 29.25 12.11 7.61
C VAL A 117 29.14 10.65 8.06
N ALA A 118 28.00 10.29 8.63
CA ALA A 118 27.75 8.94 9.12
C ALA A 118 27.24 7.97 8.04
N ASP A 119 26.86 8.47 6.86
CA ASP A 119 26.13 7.75 5.80
C ASP A 119 24.91 7.00 6.36
N THR A 120 24.10 7.71 7.15
CA THR A 120 22.88 7.18 7.76
C THR A 120 21.65 7.96 7.31
N TYR A 121 20.52 7.27 7.25
CA TYR A 121 19.25 7.78 6.75
C TYR A 121 18.26 7.88 7.90
N THR A 122 17.65 9.05 8.10
CA THR A 122 16.53 9.22 9.02
C THR A 122 15.26 9.49 8.24
N LEU A 123 14.22 8.69 8.49
CA LEU A 123 12.88 8.87 7.97
C LEU A 123 11.93 9.24 9.11
N TRP A 124 11.29 10.40 9.00
CA TRP A 124 10.13 10.76 9.82
C TRP A 124 8.87 10.39 9.05
N THR A 125 7.99 9.59 9.65
CA THR A 125 6.73 9.13 9.03
C THR A 125 5.71 8.82 10.13
N PRO A 126 4.44 9.24 10.01
CA PRO A 126 3.40 8.97 10.99
C PRO A 126 2.90 7.51 10.85
N THR A 127 3.78 6.55 11.14
CA THR A 127 3.52 5.11 11.02
C THR A 127 3.19 4.45 12.37
N GLN A 128 2.35 3.40 12.34
CA GLN A 128 2.06 2.54 13.48
C GLN A 128 3.11 1.42 13.65
N ILE A 129 3.99 1.21 12.67
CA ILE A 129 4.93 0.08 12.60
C ILE A 129 6.36 0.52 12.27
N PRO A 130 6.97 1.46 13.02
CA PRO A 130 8.26 2.07 12.66
C PRO A 130 9.40 1.06 12.48
N HIS A 131 9.42 -0.02 13.26
CA HIS A 131 10.43 -1.08 13.11
C HIS A 131 10.26 -1.86 11.81
N GLN A 132 9.03 -2.20 11.41
CA GLN A 132 8.79 -2.90 10.15
C GLN A 132 9.12 -2.00 8.95
N VAL A 133 8.79 -0.71 9.01
CA VAL A 133 9.19 0.27 8.00
C VAL A 133 10.71 0.33 7.88
N ARG A 134 11.44 0.38 9.00
CA ARG A 134 12.91 0.37 9.01
C ARG A 134 13.47 -0.88 8.32
N THR A 135 13.00 -2.06 8.71
CA THR A 135 13.44 -3.34 8.11
C THR A 135 13.12 -3.37 6.62
N ALA A 136 11.91 -2.97 6.22
CA ALA A 136 11.53 -2.96 4.81
C ALA A 136 12.39 -1.99 3.98
N ILE A 137 12.70 -0.79 4.48
CA ILE A 137 13.62 0.13 3.80
C ILE A 137 15.00 -0.50 3.61
N ALA A 138 15.54 -1.10 4.67
CA ALA A 138 16.84 -1.75 4.63
C ALA A 138 16.89 -2.88 3.59
N ASP A 139 15.88 -3.74 3.58
CA ASP A 139 15.75 -4.86 2.67
C ASP A 139 15.57 -4.41 1.21
N HIS A 140 14.63 -3.50 0.93
CA HIS A 140 14.32 -3.10 -0.44
C HIS A 140 15.44 -2.25 -1.06
N LEU A 141 16.14 -1.44 -0.26
CA LEU A 141 17.25 -0.62 -0.74
C LEU A 141 18.61 -1.29 -0.55
N GLN A 142 18.67 -2.52 -0.05
CA GLN A 142 19.90 -3.29 0.13
C GLN A 142 20.95 -2.49 0.93
N MET A 143 20.55 -1.97 2.09
CA MET A 143 21.40 -1.21 3.00
C MET A 143 21.40 -1.84 4.40
N PRO A 144 22.47 -1.65 5.21
CA PRO A 144 22.49 -2.15 6.58
C PRO A 144 21.32 -1.55 7.37
N GLU A 145 20.55 -2.37 8.09
CA GLU A 145 19.42 -1.88 8.90
C GLU A 145 19.87 -0.87 9.96
N SER A 146 21.11 -1.00 10.46
CA SER A 146 21.75 -0.05 11.39
C SER A 146 21.99 1.34 10.79
N SER A 147 21.99 1.47 9.46
CA SER A 147 22.12 2.76 8.77
C SER A 147 20.78 3.49 8.62
N VAL A 148 19.66 2.86 9.00
CA VAL A 148 18.31 3.41 8.85
C VAL A 148 17.69 3.68 10.22
N ARG A 149 17.22 4.90 10.41
CA ARG A 149 16.44 5.30 11.59
C ARG A 149 15.05 5.75 11.14
N VAL A 150 14.01 5.12 11.68
CA VAL A 150 12.62 5.56 11.49
C VAL A 150 12.12 6.22 12.77
N VAL A 151 11.54 7.41 12.65
CA VAL A 151 10.99 8.20 13.76
C VAL A 151 9.51 8.45 13.51
N THR A 152 8.66 7.99 14.42
CA THR A 152 7.23 8.31 14.42
C THR A 152 6.99 9.60 15.21
N PRO A 153 6.57 10.72 14.59
CA PRO A 153 6.19 11.94 15.30
C PRO A 153 4.82 11.77 15.99
N VAL A 154 4.24 12.87 16.47
CA VAL A 154 2.81 12.88 16.85
C VAL A 154 1.97 12.50 15.63
N VAL A 155 1.03 11.56 15.79
CA VAL A 155 0.23 11.00 14.69
C VAL A 155 -1.24 11.41 14.82
N GLY A 156 -1.80 12.03 13.78
CA GLY A 156 -3.19 12.48 13.71
C GLY A 156 -4.18 11.39 13.31
N GLY A 157 -4.07 10.22 13.95
CA GLY A 157 -4.90 9.03 13.68
C GLY A 157 -4.32 8.10 12.61
N GLY A 158 -4.74 6.84 12.66
CA GLY A 158 -4.30 5.78 11.72
C GLY A 158 -5.31 4.67 11.55
N PHE A 159 -5.94 4.19 12.63
CA PHE A 159 -7.05 3.21 12.56
C PHE A 159 -6.72 1.95 11.73
N GLY A 160 -5.44 1.55 11.70
CA GLY A 160 -4.95 0.43 10.90
C GLY A 160 -4.39 0.83 9.53
N THR A 161 -4.83 1.95 8.93
CA THR A 161 -4.34 2.35 7.59
C THR A 161 -2.87 2.77 7.59
N LYS A 162 -2.34 3.24 8.73
CA LYS A 162 -0.90 3.54 8.92
C LYS A 162 -0.11 2.34 9.49
N CYS A 163 -0.68 1.14 9.44
CA CYS A 163 -0.05 -0.14 9.82
C CYS A 163 0.47 -0.91 8.59
N HIS A 164 0.98 -0.18 7.60
CA HIS A 164 1.51 -0.73 6.34
C HIS A 164 2.82 0.00 5.98
N VAL A 165 3.68 -0.67 5.23
CA VAL A 165 4.83 -0.02 4.59
C VAL A 165 4.37 0.53 3.26
N PHE A 166 4.55 1.83 3.05
CA PHE A 166 4.06 2.52 1.85
C PHE A 166 5.17 2.78 0.83
N PRO A 167 4.84 2.78 -0.47
CA PRO A 167 5.82 3.13 -1.51
C PRO A 167 6.50 4.48 -1.29
N ASP A 168 5.77 5.48 -0.76
CA ASP A 168 6.28 6.84 -0.53
C ASP A 168 7.47 6.86 0.43
N GLU A 169 7.45 6.00 1.45
CA GLU A 169 8.52 5.86 2.44
C GLU A 169 9.80 5.32 1.79
N LEU A 170 9.66 4.30 0.93
CA LEU A 170 10.75 3.68 0.18
C LEU A 170 11.33 4.64 -0.87
N VAL A 171 10.45 5.30 -1.63
CA VAL A 171 10.82 6.28 -2.66
C VAL A 171 11.56 7.46 -2.05
N ALA A 172 11.07 8.02 -0.95
CA ALA A 172 11.73 9.16 -0.30
C ALA A 172 13.17 8.83 0.10
N VAL A 173 13.41 7.68 0.75
CA VAL A 173 14.77 7.27 1.15
C VAL A 173 15.63 6.95 -0.09
N ALA A 174 15.08 6.32 -1.12
CA ALA A 174 15.79 6.05 -2.37
C ALA A 174 16.25 7.34 -3.06
N LEU A 175 15.39 8.36 -3.11
CA LEU A 175 15.71 9.67 -3.68
C LEU A 175 16.77 10.41 -2.86
N VAL A 176 16.66 10.39 -1.53
CA VAL A 176 17.71 10.95 -0.65
C VAL A 176 19.05 10.26 -0.88
N ARG A 177 19.06 8.93 -0.99
CA ARG A 177 20.27 8.16 -1.32
C ARG A 177 20.82 8.55 -2.69
N ARG A 178 19.98 8.78 -3.69
CA ARG A 178 20.41 9.12 -5.05
C ARG A 178 20.96 10.54 -5.17
N TYR A 179 20.31 11.50 -4.53
CA TYR A 179 20.51 12.93 -4.75
C TYR A 179 21.16 13.67 -3.59
N ARG A 180 21.35 13.01 -2.44
CA ARG A 180 22.02 13.58 -1.25
C ARG A 180 21.35 14.86 -0.77
N ARG A 181 20.02 14.91 -0.86
CA ARG A 181 19.19 16.04 -0.41
C ARG A 181 17.98 15.52 0.32
N ALA A 182 17.52 16.26 1.33
CA ALA A 182 16.30 15.93 2.04
C ALA A 182 15.09 15.89 1.09
N VAL A 183 14.22 14.90 1.27
CA VAL A 183 13.00 14.73 0.47
C VAL A 183 11.82 14.71 1.41
N LYS A 184 10.84 15.58 1.16
CA LYS A 184 9.58 15.65 1.89
C LYS A 184 8.44 15.34 0.93
N TRP A 185 7.52 14.49 1.36
CA TRP A 185 6.28 14.22 0.68
C TRP A 185 5.12 14.28 1.67
N VAL A 186 3.99 14.85 1.25
CA VAL A 186 2.76 14.93 2.05
C VAL A 186 1.61 14.65 1.11
N GLN A 187 0.79 13.67 1.50
CA GLN A 187 -0.37 13.23 0.75
C GLN A 187 -1.53 14.23 0.87
N ASP A 188 -2.29 14.43 -0.20
CA ASP A 188 -3.58 15.08 -0.14
C ASP A 188 -4.73 14.08 0.16
N ARG A 189 -5.94 14.59 0.37
CA ARG A 189 -7.10 13.73 0.69
C ARG A 189 -7.55 12.85 -0.46
N ARG A 190 -7.40 13.30 -1.71
CA ARG A 190 -7.81 12.56 -2.90
C ARG A 190 -6.87 11.39 -3.13
N GLU A 191 -5.56 11.63 -3.05
CA GLU A 191 -4.53 10.59 -3.07
C GLU A 191 -4.78 9.56 -1.97
N GLN A 192 -5.21 10.00 -0.78
CA GLN A 192 -5.56 9.10 0.31
C GLN A 192 -6.69 8.14 -0.03
N LEU A 193 -7.78 8.64 -0.61
CA LEU A 193 -8.92 7.81 -1.01
C LEU A 193 -8.60 6.82 -2.15
N LEU A 194 -7.52 7.06 -2.90
CA LEU A 194 -7.10 6.23 -4.02
C LEU A 194 -6.01 5.21 -3.65
N SER A 195 -5.14 5.54 -2.70
CA SER A 195 -3.90 4.77 -2.45
C SER A 195 -3.81 4.12 -1.06
N ASP A 196 -4.67 4.51 -0.10
CA ASP A 196 -4.68 3.89 1.22
C ASP A 196 -5.43 2.55 1.21
N PRO A 197 -5.15 1.65 2.17
CA PRO A 197 -5.88 0.40 2.33
C PRO A 197 -7.37 0.64 2.62
N HIS A 198 -8.21 -0.16 1.98
CA HIS A 198 -9.64 -0.25 2.25
C HIS A 198 -9.97 -1.63 2.82
N ALA A 199 -10.91 -1.70 3.75
CA ALA A 199 -11.45 -2.93 4.30
C ALA A 199 -12.82 -3.25 3.68
N ARG A 200 -13.22 -4.52 3.80
CA ARG A 200 -14.59 -5.02 3.67
C ARG A 200 -14.88 -5.94 4.83
#